data_AF-A0A1F4ANU5-F1
#
_entry.id   AF-A0A1F4ANU5-F1
#
_cell.length_a   1.000
_cell.length_b   1.000
_cell.length_c   1.000
_cell.angle_alpha   90.00
_cell.angle_beta   90.00
_cell.angle_gamma   90.00
#
_symmetry.space_group_name_H-M   'P 1'
#
loop_
_entity.id
_entity.type
_entity.pdbx_description
1 polymer ?
#
loop_
_entity_poly.entity_id
_entity_poly.type
_entity_poly.pdbx_seq_one_letter_code
_entity_poly.pdbx_strand_id
1 'polypeptide(L)' 'MLAACVLQPESQRANVNLSGFPPAFREGYSDGCASAGGRYARDETRFKYDQHYSQGWSDGRAICDHRRQIR' A
#
# COMPACT_ATOMS: atom_id res chain seq x y z
N MET A 1 6.13 -19.09 20.83
CA MET A 1 5.16 -18.22 20.14
C MET A 1 5.95 -17.31 19.21
N LEU A 2 6.03 -17.63 17.93
CA LEU A 2 6.80 -16.82 16.96
C LEU A 2 5.87 -15.75 16.40
N ALA A 3 6.16 -14.50 16.74
CA ALA A 3 5.54 -13.33 16.14
C ALA A 3 5.90 -13.31 14.65
N ALA A 4 4.92 -13.64 13.80
CA ALA A 4 4.98 -13.33 12.39
C ALA A 4 4.77 -11.81 12.26
N CYS A 5 5.82 -11.01 12.48
CA CYS A 5 5.88 -9.72 11.81
C CYS A 5 5.81 -10.05 10.31
N VAL A 6 4.72 -9.63 9.67
CA VAL A 6 4.52 -9.76 8.23
C VAL A 6 5.76 -9.17 7.55
N LEU A 7 6.70 -10.03 7.17
CA LEU A 7 7.67 -9.75 6.14
C LEU A 7 6.85 -9.73 4.86
N GLN A 8 6.28 -8.56 4.54
CA GLN A 8 5.83 -8.30 3.18
C GLN A 8 7.02 -8.67 2.29
N PRO A 9 6.87 -9.60 1.34
CA PRO A 9 7.99 -9.99 0.50
C PRO A 9 8.53 -8.73 -0.15
N GLU A 10 9.83 -8.50 0.03
CA GLU A 10 10.58 -7.30 -0.38
C GLU A 10 10.29 -6.90 -1.85
N SER A 11 9.90 -7.89 -2.67
CA SER A 11 9.34 -7.80 -4.02
C SER A 11 8.14 -6.84 -4.21
N GLN A 12 7.36 -6.58 -3.15
CA GLN A 12 6.24 -5.63 -3.16
C GLN A 12 6.58 -4.26 -2.58
N ARG A 13 7.78 -4.07 -1.99
CA ARG A 13 8.26 -2.72 -1.73
C ARG A 13 8.55 -2.11 -3.09
N ALA A 14 7.55 -1.41 -3.61
CA ALA A 14 7.74 -0.62 -4.79
C ALA A 14 8.99 0.23 -4.55
N ASN A 15 9.99 0.14 -5.43
CA ASN A 15 11.17 1.02 -5.40
C ASN A 15 10.70 2.47 -5.59
N VAL A 16 10.16 3.04 -4.52
CA VAL A 16 9.50 4.33 -4.40
C VAL A 16 9.93 4.83 -3.05
N ASN A 17 10.67 5.93 -3.05
CA ASN A 17 11.13 6.55 -1.82
C ASN A 17 9.97 7.33 -1.18
N LEU A 18 9.46 6.81 -0.06
CA LEU A 18 8.36 7.42 0.68
C LEU A 18 8.81 8.15 1.96
N SER A 19 10.11 8.36 2.17
CA SER A 19 10.64 8.90 3.44
C SER A 19 10.13 10.31 3.79
N GLY A 20 9.72 11.11 2.79
CA GLY A 20 9.13 12.44 2.98
C GLY A 20 7.61 12.46 3.19
N PHE A 21 6.95 11.30 3.13
CA PHE A 21 5.49 11.22 3.22
C PHE A 21 5.01 10.92 4.66
N PRO A 22 3.81 11.42 5.05
CA PRO A 22 3.22 11.09 6.34
C PRO A 22 3.12 9.58 6.58
N PRO A 23 3.20 9.09 7.84
CA PRO A 23 3.05 7.67 8.16
C PRO A 23 1.76 7.06 7.59
N ALA A 24 0.64 7.79 7.70
CA ALA A 24 -0.65 7.39 7.13
C ALA A 24 -0.59 7.14 5.63
N PHE A 25 0.12 7.98 4.88
CA PHE A 25 0.31 7.80 3.44
C PHE A 25 1.10 6.53 3.15
N ARG A 26 2.18 6.26 3.90
CA ARG A 26 3.01 5.07 3.71
C ARG A 26 2.24 3.77 3.98
N GLU A 27 1.41 3.77 5.01
CA GLU A 27 0.54 2.64 5.35
C GLU A 27 -0.53 2.45 4.28
N GLY A 28 -1.22 3.53 3.88
CA GLY A 28 -2.16 3.51 2.76
C GLY A 28 -1.51 2.97 1.49
N TYR A 29 -0.31 3.43 1.14
CA TYR A 29 0.45 2.97 -0.04
C TYR A 29 0.70 1.47 -0.03
N SER A 30 1.10 0.92 1.12
CA SER A 30 1.34 -0.51 1.29
C SER A 30 0.06 -1.33 1.06
N ASP A 31 -1.03 -0.90 1.69
CA ASP A 31 -2.36 -1.51 1.57
C ASP A 31 -2.91 -1.39 0.13
N GLY A 32 -2.68 -0.25 -0.51
CA GLY A 32 -2.99 0.00 -1.92
C GLY A 32 -2.27 -0.97 -2.85
N CYS A 33 -0.98 -1.18 -2.64
CA CYS A 33 -0.22 -2.15 -3.41
C CYS A 33 -0.69 -3.59 -3.17
N ALA A 34 -1.03 -3.95 -1.93
CA ALA A 34 -1.65 -5.23 -1.60
C ALA A 34 -3.04 -5.37 -2.27
N SER A 35 -3.71 -4.26 -2.55
CA SER A 35 -4.99 -4.20 -3.25
C SER A 35 -4.92 -4.39 -4.76
N ALA A 36 -3.73 -4.29 -5.33
CA ALA A 36 -3.53 -4.54 -6.76
C ALA A 36 -3.89 -6.01 -7.08
N GLY A 37 -4.52 -6.25 -8.23
CA GLY A 37 -4.97 -7.58 -8.63
C GLY A 37 -6.33 -8.04 -8.06
N GLY A 38 -7.15 -7.13 -7.54
CA GLY A 38 -8.61 -7.32 -7.41
C GLY A 38 -9.16 -7.62 -6.02
N ARG A 39 -8.30 -7.87 -5.01
CA ARG A 39 -8.74 -7.97 -3.60
C ARG A 39 -8.42 -6.69 -2.87
N TYR A 40 -9.41 -5.90 -2.45
CA TYR A 40 -9.13 -4.65 -1.73
C TYR A 40 -8.67 -4.96 -0.30
N ALA A 41 -7.40 -4.69 -0.03
CA ALA A 41 -6.79 -4.66 1.28
C ALA A 41 -6.69 -3.20 1.71
N ARG A 42 -7.61 -2.75 2.58
CA ARG A 42 -7.57 -1.41 3.18
C ARG A 42 -8.32 -1.38 4.51
N ASP A 43 -7.91 -0.47 5.37
CA ASP A 43 -8.68 -0.03 6.52
C ASP A 43 -9.78 0.93 6.04
N GLU A 44 -11.04 0.48 6.05
CA GLU A 44 -12.18 1.27 5.58
C GLU A 44 -12.41 2.54 6.40
N THR A 45 -12.11 2.53 7.71
CA THR A 45 -12.28 3.69 8.57
C THR A 45 -11.29 4.76 8.17
N ARG A 46 -10.01 4.37 8.01
CA ARG A 46 -8.96 5.30 7.60
C ARG A 46 -9.11 5.74 6.16
N PHE A 47 -9.55 4.85 5.27
CA PHE A 47 -9.85 5.23 3.89
C PHE A 47 -10.92 6.33 3.82
N LYS A 48 -11.88 6.33 4.74
CA LYS A 48 -12.94 7.33 4.80
C LYS A 48 -12.53 8.64 5.47
N TYR A 49 -11.73 8.59 6.54
CA TYR A 49 -11.49 9.76 7.41
C TYR A 49 -10.06 10.30 7.39
N ASP A 50 -9.09 9.55 6.88
CA ASP A 50 -7.68 9.93 6.80
C ASP A 50 -7.30 10.16 5.33
N GLN A 51 -7.21 11.43 4.95
CA GLN A 51 -6.92 11.83 3.57
C GLN A 51 -5.53 11.40 3.10
N HIS A 52 -4.55 11.32 4.01
CA HIS A 52 -3.22 10.84 3.67
C HIS A 52 -3.23 9.34 3.40
N TYR A 53 -3.97 8.58 4.21
CA TYR A 53 -4.14 7.15 4.00
C TYR A 53 -4.87 6.84 2.68
N SER A 54 -5.99 7.52 2.40
CA SER A 54 -6.77 7.27 1.18
C SER A 54 -6.02 7.65 -0.10
N GLN A 55 -5.23 8.73 -0.06
CA GLN A 55 -4.34 9.10 -1.16
C GLN A 55 -3.24 8.04 -1.35
N GLY A 56 -2.56 7.66 -0.27
CA GLY A 56 -1.53 6.62 -0.31
C GLY A 56 -2.06 5.32 -0.92
N TRP A 57 -3.24 4.87 -0.48
CA TRP A 57 -3.89 3.67 -1.00
C TRP A 57 -4.18 3.75 -2.50
N SER A 58 -4.72 4.88 -2.95
CA SER A 58 -5.05 5.07 -4.38
C SER A 58 -3.79 5.03 -5.24
N ASP A 59 -2.74 5.74 -4.81
CA ASP A 59 -1.45 5.78 -5.52
C ASP A 59 -0.76 4.40 -5.53
N GLY A 60 -0.70 3.73 -4.37
CA GLY A 60 -0.09 2.42 -4.23
C GLY A 60 -0.77 1.36 -5.11
N ARG A 61 -2.11 1.39 -5.18
CA ARG A 61 -2.87 0.50 -6.05
C ARG A 61 -2.58 0.76 -7.51
N ALA A 62 -2.67 2.01 -7.97
CA ALA A 62 -2.44 2.36 -9.37
C ALA A 62 -1.04 1.96 -9.83
N ILE A 63 -0.02 2.25 -9.02
CA ILE A 63 1.38 1.93 -9.34
C ILE A 63 1.61 0.41 -9.39
N CYS A 64 1.11 -0.34 -8.41
CA CYS A 64 1.31 -1.79 -8.37
C CYS A 64 0.47 -2.55 -9.39
N ASP A 65 -0.75 -2.07 -9.72
CA ASP A 65 -1.54 -2.60 -10.83
C ASP A 65 -0.80 -2.38 -12.16
N HIS A 66 -0.27 -1.18 -12.41
CA HIS A 66 0.50 -0.90 -13.62
C HIS A 66 1.75 -1.79 -13.71
N ARG A 67 2.51 -1.93 -12.62
CA ARG A 67 3.70 -2.82 -12.56
C ARG A 67 3.39 -4.28 -12.85
N ARG A 68 2.18 -4.75 -12.50
CA ARG A 68 1.73 -6.11 -12.81
C ARG A 68 1.36 -6.29 -14.28
N GLN A 69 0.92 -5.24 -14.96
CA GLN A 69 0.54 -5.29 -16.37
C GLN A 69 1.74 -5.30 -17.31
N ILE A 70 2.86 -4.73 -16.86
CA ILE A 70 4.12 -4.64 -17.64
C ILE A 70 5.12 -5.77 -17.32
N ARG A 71 4.75 -6.71 -16.45
CA ARG A 71 5.57 -7.85 -16.05
C ARG A 71 5.07 -9.10 -16.76
#